data_AF-A0A7C3SNE5-F1
#
_entry.id   AF-A0A7C3SNE5-F1
#
_cell.length_a   1.000
_cell.length_b   1.000
_cell.length_c   1.000
_cell.angle_alpha   90.00
_cell.angle_beta   90.00
_cell.angle_gamma   90.00
#
_symmetry.space_group_name_H-M   'P 1'
#
loop_
_entity.id
_entity.type
_entity.pdbx_description
1 polymer ?
#
loop_
_entity_poly.entity_id
_entity_poly.type
_entity_poly.pdbx_seq_one_letter_code
_entity_poly.pdbx_strand_id
1 'polypeptide(L)'
;MFGITNKQVTVLVFVPDSTGYDKLCISKSIDGPYGVYFDLTSGSAGATLLSRRKENFSLSGKEFKIVVNGISYSFTFGSEQSASSVAGRINNEITTVIATAESGYVRITTKDTGLGTTLEIQESSEAGVVLGFYEGDWDVGEMDKIALVSGQKLYSFTDPNGDSTFYYKYRLYNSTTGIYSDFSIPFTAMGYGAIDPANIIFGYTKIIDSSGNPVANRAIKVDIKEVGKVDSAIFSRMTNPLWYYTDDAGEVNIPLIKGSQISIAIENTRLVREFTVPETGDSFDLLDPSLVQDKFGVSYYHIVDSERTGF
;
A
#
# COMPACT_ATOMS: atom_id res chain seq x y z
N MET A 1 -14.90 6.35 12.62
CA MET A 1 -14.82 7.02 11.31
C MET A 1 -13.39 7.51 11.20
N PHE A 2 -12.55 6.86 10.40
CA PHE A 2 -11.13 7.20 10.33
C PHE A 2 -10.94 8.23 9.22
N GLY A 3 -10.68 9.48 9.63
CA GLY A 3 -10.28 10.58 8.76
C GLY A 3 -8.78 10.57 8.48
N ILE A 4 -8.23 11.73 8.08
CA ILE A 4 -6.80 11.94 7.88
C ILE A 4 -6.04 11.63 9.17
N THR A 5 -5.14 10.66 9.13
CA THR A 5 -4.47 10.16 10.34
C THR A 5 -3.28 11.03 10.76
N ASN A 6 -2.63 11.72 9.81
CA ASN A 6 -1.31 12.35 9.97
C ASN A 6 -0.25 11.39 10.54
N LYS A 7 -0.44 10.08 10.38
CA LYS A 7 0.52 9.07 10.80
C LYS A 7 1.29 8.60 9.59
N GLN A 8 2.58 8.87 9.59
CA GLN A 8 3.46 8.42 8.53
C GLN A 8 3.75 6.92 8.66
N VAL A 9 3.65 6.19 7.55
CA VAL A 9 4.09 4.79 7.44
C VAL A 9 4.94 4.60 6.19
N THR A 10 5.80 3.57 6.21
CA THR A 10 6.57 3.16 5.04
C THR A 10 5.95 1.88 4.47
N VAL A 11 5.49 1.95 3.23
CA VAL A 11 5.02 0.83 2.44
C VAL A 11 6.21 0.27 1.67
N LEU A 12 6.51 -1.02 1.87
CA LEU A 12 7.48 -1.73 1.05
C LEU A 12 6.76 -2.59 0.03
N VAL A 13 7.19 -2.50 -1.21
CA VAL A 13 6.62 -3.22 -2.34
C VAL A 13 7.70 -4.07 -2.99
N PHE A 14 7.42 -5.36 -3.12
CA PHE A 14 8.28 -6.29 -3.85
C PHE A 14 7.70 -6.56 -5.23
N VAL A 15 8.47 -6.27 -6.27
CA VAL A 15 8.11 -6.50 -7.67
C VAL A 15 8.99 -7.63 -8.20
N PRO A 16 8.50 -8.90 -8.22
CA PRO A 16 9.30 -10.04 -8.64
C PRO A 16 9.66 -9.99 -10.13
N ASP A 17 8.71 -9.52 -10.94
CA ASP A 17 8.83 -9.34 -12.38
C ASP A 17 8.17 -8.03 -12.79
N SER A 18 8.92 -7.19 -13.50
CA SER A 18 8.45 -5.93 -14.06
C SER A 18 8.40 -5.95 -15.60
N THR A 19 8.56 -7.12 -16.22
CA THR A 19 8.65 -7.27 -17.67
C THR A 19 7.41 -6.69 -18.34
N GLY A 20 7.62 -5.74 -19.26
CA GLY A 20 6.54 -5.08 -19.99
C GLY A 20 5.89 -3.90 -19.24
N TYR A 21 6.41 -3.49 -18.09
CA TYR A 21 5.93 -2.32 -17.33
C TYR A 21 7.08 -1.40 -16.94
N ASP A 22 6.79 -0.12 -16.73
CA ASP A 22 7.79 0.90 -16.38
C ASP A 22 7.41 1.74 -15.15
N LYS A 23 6.20 1.52 -14.60
CA LYS A 23 5.67 2.25 -13.46
C LYS A 23 5.00 1.33 -12.43
N LEU A 24 5.08 1.72 -11.16
CA LEU A 24 4.41 1.10 -10.03
C LEU A 24 3.33 2.05 -9.50
N CYS A 25 2.12 1.52 -9.34
CA CYS A 25 0.96 2.20 -8.78
C CYS A 25 0.62 1.58 -7.42
N ILE A 26 0.32 2.40 -6.42
CA ILE A 26 -0.02 1.98 -5.05
C ILE A 26 -1.40 2.53 -4.73
N SER A 27 -2.23 1.68 -4.12
CA SER A 27 -3.57 2.03 -3.65
C SER A 27 -3.72 1.63 -2.19
N LYS A 28 -4.58 2.34 -1.45
CA LYS A 28 -4.82 2.13 -0.02
C LYS A 28 -6.30 1.91 0.29
N SER A 29 -6.59 1.03 1.24
CA SER A 29 -7.90 0.87 1.86
C SER A 29 -7.80 1.05 3.37
N ILE A 30 -8.74 1.83 3.92
CA ILE A 30 -8.91 2.05 5.36
C ILE A 30 -9.96 1.11 5.99
N ASP A 31 -10.74 0.42 5.15
CA ASP A 31 -11.87 -0.43 5.57
C ASP A 31 -11.50 -1.92 5.66
N GLY A 32 -10.23 -2.26 5.44
CA GLY A 32 -9.71 -3.63 5.49
C GLY A 32 -9.24 -4.18 4.14
N PRO A 33 -8.83 -5.46 4.07
CA PRO A 33 -8.21 -6.05 2.88
C PRO A 33 -9.18 -6.21 1.69
N TYR A 34 -10.49 -6.19 1.96
CA TYR A 34 -11.57 -6.30 0.96
C TYR A 34 -12.37 -5.00 0.81
N GLY A 35 -11.88 -3.90 1.40
CA GLY A 35 -12.52 -2.59 1.32
C GLY A 35 -12.34 -1.91 -0.03
N VAL A 36 -12.84 -0.69 -0.12
CA VAL A 36 -12.59 0.18 -1.27
C VAL A 36 -11.14 0.66 -1.22
N TYR A 37 -10.45 0.58 -2.35
CA TYR A 37 -9.09 1.08 -2.51
C TYR A 37 -9.09 2.39 -3.27
N PHE A 38 -8.34 3.37 -2.77
CA PHE A 38 -8.10 4.66 -3.38
C PHE A 38 -6.66 4.72 -3.88
N ASP A 39 -6.44 5.23 -5.09
CA ASP A 39 -5.11 5.33 -5.65
C ASP A 39 -4.31 6.42 -4.90
N LEU A 40 -3.07 6.11 -4.53
CA LEU A 40 -2.11 7.05 -3.97
C LEU A 40 -1.12 7.53 -5.02
N THR A 41 -0.88 6.69 -6.03
CA THR A 41 0.04 6.98 -7.14
C THR A 41 -0.62 6.73 -8.49
N SER A 42 -1.40 7.71 -8.95
CA SER A 42 -2.10 7.69 -10.25
C SER A 42 -1.63 8.83 -11.17
N GLY A 43 -1.09 9.88 -10.59
CA GLY A 43 -0.61 11.10 -11.24
C GLY A 43 -0.65 12.22 -10.21
N SER A 44 0.25 13.19 -10.31
CA SER A 44 0.25 14.34 -9.39
C SER A 44 -1.09 15.08 -9.42
N ALA A 45 -1.88 14.96 -8.36
CA ALA A 45 -3.20 15.56 -8.22
C ALA A 45 -3.45 16.08 -6.79
N GLY A 46 -4.33 17.06 -6.67
CA GLY A 46 -4.76 17.61 -5.37
C GLY A 46 -5.92 16.82 -4.77
N ALA A 47 -6.04 16.85 -3.44
CA ALA A 47 -7.18 16.29 -2.73
C ALA A 47 -8.47 16.95 -3.21
N THR A 48 -9.50 16.16 -3.51
CA THR A 48 -10.73 16.60 -4.15
C THR A 48 -11.98 16.07 -3.46
N LEU A 49 -12.87 16.99 -3.09
CA LEU A 49 -14.25 16.64 -2.71
C LEU A 49 -15.25 17.14 -3.75
N LEU A 50 -16.24 16.31 -4.06
CA LEU A 50 -17.37 16.65 -4.92
C LEU A 50 -18.65 16.70 -4.08
N SER A 51 -19.41 17.79 -4.22
CA SER A 51 -20.67 17.97 -3.51
C SER A 51 -21.68 16.90 -3.94
N ARG A 52 -22.54 16.44 -3.03
CA ARG A 52 -23.58 15.43 -3.35
C ARG A 52 -24.89 16.04 -3.82
N ARG A 53 -25.08 17.35 -3.63
CA ARG A 53 -26.27 18.08 -4.09
C ARG A 53 -25.93 18.95 -5.29
N LYS A 54 -26.86 18.92 -6.25
CA LYS A 54 -26.85 19.77 -7.44
C LYS A 54 -27.50 21.12 -7.09
N GLU A 55 -27.13 22.17 -7.83
CA GLU A 55 -27.50 23.59 -7.72
C GLU A 55 -28.94 23.95 -7.27
N ASN A 56 -29.19 25.25 -7.05
CA ASN A 56 -30.36 25.83 -6.35
C ASN A 56 -30.25 25.73 -4.82
N PHE A 57 -29.06 26.05 -4.32
CA PHE A 57 -28.74 25.97 -2.90
C PHE A 57 -29.39 27.13 -2.13
N SER A 58 -29.92 26.84 -0.95
CA SER A 58 -30.40 27.86 0.00
C SER A 58 -29.33 28.10 1.07
N LEU A 59 -28.31 28.90 0.73
CA LEU A 59 -27.11 29.10 1.55
C LEU A 59 -27.08 30.40 2.36
N SER A 60 -28.03 31.31 2.15
CA SER A 60 -27.97 32.63 2.80
C SER A 60 -27.93 32.55 4.32
N GLY A 61 -26.88 33.16 4.90
CA GLY A 61 -26.64 33.17 6.34
C GLY A 61 -26.08 31.86 6.90
N LYS A 62 -25.83 30.85 6.07
CA LYS A 62 -25.31 29.55 6.51
C LYS A 62 -23.79 29.53 6.50
N GLU A 63 -23.21 29.05 7.60
CA GLU A 63 -21.78 28.87 7.75
C GLU A 63 -21.31 27.62 6.98
N PHE A 64 -20.16 27.75 6.30
CA PHE A 64 -19.43 26.66 5.68
C PHE A 64 -18.09 26.47 6.37
N LYS A 65 -17.78 25.22 6.72
CA LYS A 65 -16.53 24.83 7.37
C LYS A 65 -15.84 23.72 6.60
N ILE A 66 -14.52 23.84 6.47
CA ILE A 66 -13.65 22.88 5.78
C ILE A 66 -12.25 22.99 6.35
N VAL A 67 -11.52 21.87 6.37
CA VAL A 67 -10.10 21.82 6.72
C VAL A 67 -9.29 21.49 5.48
N VAL A 68 -8.28 22.32 5.20
CA VAL A 68 -7.37 22.14 4.07
C VAL A 68 -5.95 22.12 4.60
N ASN A 69 -5.21 21.03 4.37
CA ASN A 69 -3.86 20.83 4.89
C ASN A 69 -3.76 21.07 6.41
N GLY A 70 -4.77 20.64 7.17
CA GLY A 70 -4.85 20.84 8.62
C GLY A 70 -5.23 22.25 9.08
N ILE A 71 -5.46 23.20 8.16
CA ILE A 71 -5.91 24.56 8.47
C ILE A 71 -7.44 24.64 8.32
N SER A 72 -8.13 25.05 9.39
CA SER A 72 -9.58 25.25 9.38
C SER A 72 -9.96 26.58 8.75
N TYR A 73 -10.90 26.53 7.80
CA TYR A 73 -11.53 27.69 7.18
C TYR A 73 -13.01 27.71 7.57
N SER A 74 -13.53 28.90 7.90
CA SER A 74 -14.95 29.12 8.12
C SER A 74 -15.39 30.46 7.55
N PHE A 75 -16.53 30.48 6.86
CA PHE A 75 -17.19 31.70 6.40
C PHE A 75 -18.69 31.48 6.19
N THR A 76 -19.45 32.56 6.11
CA THR A 76 -20.89 32.52 5.85
C THR A 76 -21.19 32.87 4.40
N PHE A 77 -22.11 32.11 3.77
CA PHE A 77 -22.60 32.43 2.43
C PHE A 77 -23.59 33.60 2.44
N GLY A 78 -23.56 34.40 1.37
CA GLY A 78 -24.43 35.54 1.12
C GLY A 78 -25.69 35.12 0.36
N SER A 79 -25.74 35.35 -0.94
CA SER A 79 -26.90 35.04 -1.80
C SER A 79 -26.59 34.01 -2.88
N GLU A 80 -25.49 33.27 -2.74
CA GLU A 80 -25.08 32.23 -3.68
C GLU A 80 -26.12 31.10 -3.74
N GLN A 81 -26.57 30.77 -4.95
CA GLN A 81 -27.56 29.71 -5.20
C GLN A 81 -27.12 28.71 -6.28
N SER A 82 -26.25 29.13 -7.20
CA SER A 82 -25.72 28.25 -8.25
C SER A 82 -24.35 27.67 -7.85
N ALA A 83 -24.00 26.50 -8.38
CA ALA A 83 -22.67 25.92 -8.17
C ALA A 83 -21.54 26.87 -8.58
N SER A 84 -21.72 27.65 -9.65
CA SER A 84 -20.72 28.64 -10.07
C SER A 84 -20.56 29.79 -9.07
N SER A 85 -21.67 30.31 -8.51
CA SER A 85 -21.58 31.35 -7.47
C SER A 85 -20.95 30.83 -6.19
N VAL A 86 -21.28 29.59 -5.80
CA VAL A 86 -20.69 28.94 -4.62
C VAL A 86 -19.20 28.71 -4.81
N ALA A 87 -18.79 28.16 -5.96
CA ALA A 87 -17.38 27.97 -6.30
C ALA A 87 -16.61 29.31 -6.30
N GLY A 88 -17.19 30.36 -6.88
CA GLY A 88 -16.62 31.71 -6.83
C GLY A 88 -16.42 32.22 -5.40
N ARG A 89 -17.41 32.01 -4.52
CA ARG A 89 -17.30 32.38 -3.11
C ARG A 89 -16.20 31.58 -2.39
N ILE A 90 -16.14 30.27 -2.59
CA ILE A 90 -15.09 29.42 -1.99
C ILE A 90 -13.70 29.88 -2.44
N ASN A 91 -13.51 30.16 -3.74
CA ASN A 91 -12.23 30.65 -4.27
C ASN A 91 -11.80 32.00 -3.69
N ASN A 92 -12.76 32.86 -3.32
CA ASN A 92 -12.46 34.16 -2.70
C ASN A 92 -12.03 34.01 -1.24
N GLU A 93 -12.64 33.08 -0.51
CA GLU A 93 -12.40 32.89 0.93
C GLU A 93 -11.23 31.94 1.23
N ILE A 94 -10.98 30.97 0.35
CA ILE A 94 -9.99 29.91 0.52
C ILE A 94 -9.03 29.91 -0.67
N THR A 95 -7.93 30.63 -0.53
CA THR A 95 -6.95 30.82 -1.63
C THR A 95 -6.10 29.60 -1.92
N THR A 96 -6.11 28.58 -1.07
CA THR A 96 -5.36 27.31 -1.19
C THR A 96 -6.09 26.22 -1.96
N VAL A 97 -7.34 26.47 -2.38
CA VAL A 97 -8.14 25.54 -3.18
C VAL A 97 -8.54 26.15 -4.52
N ILE A 98 -9.00 25.29 -5.42
CA ILE A 98 -9.69 25.60 -6.66
C ILE A 98 -11.06 24.95 -6.56
N ALA A 99 -12.08 25.77 -6.39
CA ALA A 99 -13.46 25.35 -6.49
C ALA A 99 -14.00 25.58 -7.90
N THR A 100 -14.68 24.58 -8.46
CA THR A 100 -15.29 24.64 -9.80
C THR A 100 -16.74 24.15 -9.78
N ALA A 101 -17.51 24.59 -10.78
CA ALA A 101 -18.85 24.07 -11.02
C ALA A 101 -18.79 22.98 -12.09
N GLU A 102 -19.23 21.77 -11.76
CA GLU A 102 -19.23 20.63 -12.67
C GLU A 102 -20.63 20.04 -12.76
N SER A 103 -21.32 20.25 -13.87
CA SER A 103 -22.68 19.75 -14.10
C SER A 103 -23.69 20.13 -12.99
N GLY A 104 -23.49 21.31 -12.37
CA GLY A 104 -24.31 21.81 -11.27
C GLY A 104 -23.88 21.36 -9.87
N TYR A 105 -22.80 20.59 -9.75
CA TYR A 105 -22.15 20.24 -8.48
C TYR A 105 -20.97 21.17 -8.21
N VAL A 106 -20.58 21.29 -6.95
CA VAL A 106 -19.39 22.03 -6.52
C VAL A 106 -18.27 21.03 -6.29
N ARG A 107 -17.19 21.13 -7.06
CA ARG A 107 -15.95 20.40 -6.81
C ARG A 107 -14.98 21.34 -6.10
N ILE A 108 -14.33 20.88 -5.04
CA ILE A 108 -13.27 21.60 -4.34
C ILE A 108 -12.01 20.74 -4.43
N THR A 109 -10.97 21.26 -5.05
CA THR A 109 -9.67 20.59 -5.20
C THR A 109 -8.58 21.47 -4.59
N THR A 110 -7.63 20.90 -3.85
CA THR A 110 -6.47 21.67 -3.38
C THR A 110 -5.60 22.14 -4.55
N LYS A 111 -4.98 23.32 -4.42
CA LYS A 111 -4.04 23.82 -5.44
C LYS A 111 -2.76 23.00 -5.48
N ASP A 112 -2.27 22.64 -4.30
CA ASP A 112 -1.11 21.77 -4.15
C ASP A 112 -1.49 20.33 -4.47
N THR A 113 -0.50 19.55 -4.90
CA THR A 113 -0.63 18.14 -5.22
C THR A 113 0.28 17.30 -4.33
N GLY A 114 0.06 15.98 -4.35
CA GLY A 114 0.87 15.02 -3.60
C GLY A 114 0.24 14.60 -2.28
N LEU A 115 0.81 13.55 -1.72
CA LEU A 115 0.22 12.80 -0.59
C LEU A 115 0.10 13.60 0.70
N GLY A 116 0.92 14.65 0.88
CA GLY A 116 0.86 15.52 2.04
C GLY A 116 -0.30 16.51 1.99
N THR A 117 -0.95 16.65 0.84
CA THR A 117 -2.06 17.55 0.64
C THR A 117 -3.37 16.87 1.04
N THR A 118 -4.19 17.56 1.83
CA THR A 118 -5.39 16.96 2.42
C THR A 118 -6.57 17.93 2.42
N LEU A 119 -7.78 17.37 2.34
CA LEU A 119 -9.01 18.13 2.36
C LEU A 119 -10.07 17.34 3.14
N GLU A 120 -10.69 17.95 4.15
CA GLU A 120 -11.57 17.26 5.11
C GLU A 120 -12.73 18.13 5.61
N ILE A 121 -13.87 17.48 5.85
CA ILE A 121 -15.03 18.03 6.56
C ILE A 121 -15.06 17.43 7.96
N GLN A 122 -14.48 18.13 8.92
CA GLN A 122 -14.40 17.66 10.31
C GLN A 122 -15.74 17.75 11.05
N GLU A 123 -16.57 18.73 10.71
CA GLU A 123 -17.93 18.85 11.25
C GLU A 123 -18.91 19.27 10.16
N SER A 124 -20.13 18.74 10.23
CA SER A 124 -21.20 19.08 9.29
C SER A 124 -21.72 20.50 9.55
N SER A 125 -21.18 21.48 8.83
CA SER A 125 -21.69 22.86 8.85
C SER A 125 -23.04 23.00 8.12
N GLU A 126 -23.84 24.02 8.46
CA GLU A 126 -25.17 24.23 7.85
C GLU A 126 -25.12 24.34 6.33
N ALA A 127 -24.14 25.07 5.79
CA ALA A 127 -23.92 25.17 4.35
C ALA A 127 -23.36 23.87 3.77
N GLY A 128 -22.47 23.18 4.49
CA GLY A 128 -21.95 21.87 4.10
C GLY A 128 -23.06 20.87 3.83
N VAL A 129 -24.03 20.76 4.75
CA VAL A 129 -25.20 19.88 4.60
C VAL A 129 -26.06 20.26 3.38
N VAL A 130 -26.23 21.56 3.10
CA VAL A 130 -26.97 22.04 1.92
C VAL A 130 -26.25 21.70 0.62
N LEU A 131 -24.92 21.71 0.61
CA LEU A 131 -24.09 21.31 -0.53
C LEU A 131 -23.95 19.78 -0.64
N GLY A 132 -24.19 19.04 0.45
CA GLY A 132 -24.01 17.59 0.53
C GLY A 132 -22.58 17.17 0.87
N PHE A 133 -21.85 18.04 1.57
CA PHE A 133 -20.60 17.73 2.28
C PHE A 133 -20.93 17.40 3.73
N TYR A 134 -20.50 16.25 4.21
CA TYR A 134 -20.82 15.71 5.54
C TYR A 134 -19.56 15.45 6.35
N GLU A 135 -19.71 15.46 7.66
CA GLU A 135 -18.67 15.03 8.59
C GLU A 135 -18.07 13.69 8.19
N GLY A 136 -16.74 13.64 8.14
CA GLY A 136 -15.98 12.47 7.73
C GLY A 136 -15.79 12.35 6.22
N ASP A 137 -16.28 13.29 5.41
CA ASP A 137 -15.80 13.43 4.03
C ASP A 137 -14.36 13.91 4.07
N TRP A 138 -13.46 13.17 3.44
CA TRP A 138 -12.06 13.56 3.28
C TRP A 138 -11.50 13.03 1.98
N ASP A 139 -10.42 13.65 1.53
CA ASP A 139 -9.57 13.16 0.47
C ASP A 139 -8.10 13.55 0.70
N VAL A 140 -7.19 12.83 0.06
CA VAL A 140 -5.75 13.12 0.05
C VAL A 140 -5.28 13.32 -1.38
N GLY A 141 -4.28 14.17 -1.58
CA GLY A 141 -3.67 14.34 -2.88
C GLY A 141 -2.95 13.07 -3.33
N GLU A 142 -2.74 12.97 -4.62
CA GLU A 142 -2.06 11.85 -5.26
C GLU A 142 -0.69 12.31 -5.75
N MET A 143 0.29 11.40 -5.79
CA MET A 143 1.57 11.66 -6.42
C MET A 143 1.74 10.89 -7.73
N ASP A 144 2.83 11.18 -8.44
CA ASP A 144 3.15 10.44 -9.66
C ASP A 144 3.44 8.96 -9.40
N LYS A 145 3.15 8.13 -10.40
CA LYS A 145 3.49 6.71 -10.41
C LYS A 145 5.01 6.54 -10.23
N ILE A 146 5.41 5.57 -9.40
CA ILE A 146 6.81 5.32 -9.08
C ILE A 146 7.50 4.68 -10.29
N ALA A 147 8.66 5.19 -10.71
CA ALA A 147 9.40 4.61 -11.84
C ALA A 147 10.03 3.26 -11.45
N LEU A 148 9.84 2.24 -12.29
CA LEU A 148 10.51 0.96 -12.14
C LEU A 148 11.94 1.07 -12.69
N VAL A 149 12.90 0.53 -11.94
CA VAL A 149 14.32 0.49 -12.31
C VAL A 149 14.69 -0.96 -12.63
N SER A 150 15.38 -1.17 -13.75
CA SER A 150 15.80 -2.51 -14.18
C SER A 150 16.66 -3.19 -13.10
N GLY A 151 16.28 -4.41 -12.72
CA GLY A 151 16.95 -5.21 -11.69
C GLY A 151 16.58 -4.86 -10.25
N GLN A 152 15.92 -3.72 -10.00
CA GLN A 152 15.42 -3.37 -8.66
C GLN A 152 14.09 -4.07 -8.42
N LYS A 153 14.04 -4.88 -7.36
CA LYS A 153 12.82 -5.59 -6.96
C LYS A 153 12.13 -5.00 -5.75
N LEU A 154 12.85 -4.23 -4.92
CA LEU A 154 12.30 -3.62 -3.71
C LEU A 154 12.12 -2.11 -3.89
N TYR A 155 10.89 -1.64 -3.66
CA TYR A 155 10.52 -0.24 -3.69
C TYR A 155 10.00 0.18 -2.32
N SER A 156 10.34 1.39 -1.89
CA SER A 156 9.80 2.01 -0.69
C SER A 156 8.95 3.21 -1.06
N PHE A 157 7.87 3.40 -0.30
CA PHE A 157 6.91 4.47 -0.48
C PHE A 157 6.47 4.99 0.89
N THR A 158 6.45 6.30 1.05
CA THR A 158 6.04 6.94 2.32
C THR A 158 4.63 7.46 2.18
N ASP A 159 3.72 6.93 3.00
CA ASP A 159 2.35 7.44 3.12
C ASP A 159 2.26 8.33 4.37
N PRO A 160 2.16 9.67 4.24
CA PRO A 160 2.05 10.59 5.38
C PRO A 160 0.71 10.48 6.12
N ASN A 161 -0.29 9.85 5.50
CA ASN A 161 -1.65 9.69 6.01
C ASN A 161 -2.01 8.20 6.13
N GLY A 162 -1.04 7.38 6.52
CA GLY A 162 -1.17 5.94 6.69
C GLY A 162 -1.56 5.52 8.11
N ASP A 163 -1.62 4.22 8.35
CA ASP A 163 -1.73 3.62 9.67
C ASP A 163 -1.31 2.14 9.53
N SER A 164 -0.79 1.51 10.60
CA SER A 164 -0.42 0.09 10.55
C SER A 164 -1.63 -0.83 10.38
N THR A 165 -2.86 -0.32 10.55
CA THR A 165 -4.12 -1.03 10.31
C THR A 165 -4.64 -0.91 8.88
N PHE A 166 -4.05 -0.04 8.07
CA PHE A 166 -4.45 0.14 6.67
C PHE A 166 -3.86 -0.94 5.77
N TYR A 167 -4.60 -1.23 4.70
CA TYR A 167 -4.23 -2.22 3.70
C TYR A 167 -3.84 -1.53 2.41
N TYR A 168 -2.82 -2.07 1.76
CA TYR A 168 -2.25 -1.57 0.52
C TYR A 168 -2.32 -2.65 -0.54
N LYS A 169 -2.41 -2.21 -1.78
CA LYS A 169 -2.22 -3.03 -2.98
C LYS A 169 -1.30 -2.27 -3.91
N TYR A 170 -0.65 -3.00 -4.80
CA TYR A 170 0.04 -2.39 -5.92
C TYR A 170 -0.33 -3.06 -7.24
N ARG A 171 -0.10 -2.36 -8.33
CA ARG A 171 -0.17 -2.87 -9.70
C ARG A 171 0.89 -2.17 -10.56
N LEU A 172 1.30 -2.82 -11.64
CA LEU A 172 2.25 -2.27 -12.57
C LEU A 172 1.51 -1.55 -13.71
N TYR A 173 2.14 -0.53 -14.29
CA TYR A 173 1.60 0.27 -15.37
C TYR A 173 2.64 0.42 -16.47
N ASN A 174 2.20 0.28 -17.72
CA ASN A 174 3.01 0.54 -18.91
C ASN A 174 2.59 1.89 -19.49
N SER A 175 3.46 2.89 -19.38
CA SER A 175 3.20 4.26 -19.84
C SER A 175 3.08 4.40 -21.35
N THR A 176 3.60 3.44 -22.12
CA THR A 176 3.51 3.43 -23.59
C THR A 176 2.18 2.86 -24.08
N THR A 177 1.68 1.80 -23.45
CA THR A 177 0.44 1.11 -23.87
C THR A 177 -0.79 1.51 -23.08
N GLY A 178 -0.62 2.13 -21.91
CA GLY A 178 -1.72 2.47 -20.99
C GLY A 178 -2.28 1.26 -20.23
N ILE A 179 -1.64 0.09 -20.33
CA ILE A 179 -2.12 -1.15 -19.72
C ILE A 179 -1.64 -1.28 -18.27
N TYR A 180 -2.50 -1.81 -17.40
CA TYR A 180 -2.19 -2.17 -16.03
C TYR A 180 -2.07 -3.69 -15.88
N SER A 181 -1.20 -4.15 -14.98
CA SER A 181 -1.25 -5.52 -14.47
C SER A 181 -2.47 -5.72 -13.55
N ASP A 182 -2.72 -6.96 -13.18
CA ASP A 182 -3.59 -7.26 -12.04
C ASP A 182 -3.01 -6.67 -10.74
N PHE A 183 -3.88 -6.47 -9.75
CA PHE A 183 -3.47 -6.04 -8.42
C PHE A 183 -2.79 -7.17 -7.65
N SER A 184 -1.82 -6.79 -6.82
CA SER A 184 -1.29 -7.67 -5.77
C SER A 184 -2.39 -8.09 -4.79
N ILE A 185 -2.11 -9.14 -4.03
CA ILE A 185 -2.86 -9.41 -2.79
C ILE A 185 -2.73 -8.21 -1.82
N PRO A 186 -3.76 -7.94 -0.98
CA PRO A 186 -3.67 -6.96 0.09
C PRO A 186 -2.51 -7.25 1.05
N PHE A 187 -1.82 -6.19 1.51
CA PHE A 187 -0.82 -6.28 2.57
C PHE A 187 -0.84 -5.02 3.44
N THR A 188 -0.30 -5.08 4.66
CA THR A 188 -0.22 -3.91 5.56
C THR A 188 1.12 -3.21 5.44
N ALA A 189 1.15 -1.89 5.66
CA ALA A 189 2.42 -1.16 5.77
C ALA A 189 3.20 -1.59 7.03
N MET A 190 4.51 -1.37 7.01
CA MET A 190 5.32 -1.46 8.22
C MET A 190 5.32 -0.11 8.93
N GLY A 191 5.24 -0.13 10.26
CA GLY A 191 5.33 1.08 11.07
C GLY A 191 6.64 1.84 10.81
N TYR A 192 6.54 3.16 10.66
CA TYR A 192 7.69 4.04 10.46
C TYR A 192 8.67 3.93 11.64
N GLY A 193 9.96 3.77 11.34
CA GLY A 193 11.03 3.76 12.34
C GLY A 193 11.42 2.40 12.94
N ALA A 194 10.81 1.29 12.52
CA ALA A 194 11.25 -0.02 13.00
C ALA A 194 12.54 -0.48 12.30
N ILE A 195 12.61 -0.48 10.96
CA ILE A 195 13.72 -1.04 10.18
C ILE A 195 13.94 -0.18 8.93
N ASP A 196 15.18 0.25 8.67
CA ASP A 196 15.55 0.91 7.41
C ASP A 196 15.34 -0.07 6.23
N PRO A 197 14.59 0.32 5.18
CA PRO A 197 14.39 -0.52 3.98
C PRO A 197 15.68 -1.09 3.38
N ALA A 198 16.82 -0.40 3.51
CA ALA A 198 18.12 -0.90 3.04
C ALA A 198 18.55 -2.21 3.74
N ASN A 199 18.05 -2.45 4.96
CA ASN A 199 18.29 -3.65 5.75
C ASN A 199 17.28 -4.77 5.49
N ILE A 200 16.38 -4.59 4.51
CA ILE A 200 15.37 -5.60 4.16
C ILE A 200 15.74 -6.25 2.83
N ILE A 201 15.49 -7.55 2.75
CA ILE A 201 15.63 -8.39 1.57
C ILE A 201 14.44 -9.34 1.50
N PHE A 202 13.94 -9.64 0.31
CA PHE A 202 12.78 -10.51 0.16
C PHE A 202 13.20 -11.97 -0.06
N GLY A 203 12.80 -12.83 0.86
CA GLY A 203 12.79 -14.27 0.61
C GLY A 203 11.57 -14.62 -0.22
N TYR A 204 11.76 -15.20 -1.40
CA TYR A 204 10.65 -15.66 -2.24
C TYR A 204 10.64 -17.18 -2.36
N THR A 205 9.47 -17.76 -2.62
CA THR A 205 9.39 -19.15 -3.09
C THR A 205 8.12 -19.38 -3.90
N LYS A 206 8.11 -20.45 -4.70
CA LYS A 206 6.96 -20.91 -5.46
C LYS A 206 6.65 -22.35 -5.07
N ILE A 207 5.41 -22.59 -4.66
CA ILE A 207 4.93 -23.91 -4.25
C ILE A 207 4.06 -24.47 -5.36
N ILE A 208 4.49 -25.62 -5.88
CA ILE A 208 3.74 -26.41 -6.86
C ILE A 208 3.43 -27.80 -6.29
N ASP A 209 2.33 -28.39 -6.73
CA ASP A 209 1.97 -29.76 -6.39
C ASP A 209 2.77 -30.79 -7.23
N SER A 210 2.56 -32.08 -6.96
CA SER A 210 3.20 -33.17 -7.72
C SER A 210 2.82 -33.23 -9.20
N SER A 211 1.77 -32.52 -9.62
CA SER A 211 1.34 -32.39 -11.00
C SER A 211 1.88 -31.11 -11.67
N GLY A 212 2.66 -30.31 -10.94
CA GLY A 212 3.22 -29.05 -11.43
C GLY A 212 2.26 -27.86 -11.36
N ASN A 213 1.09 -28.00 -10.72
CA ASN A 213 0.15 -26.90 -10.56
C ASN A 213 0.53 -26.01 -9.37
N PRO A 214 0.35 -24.68 -9.47
CA PRO A 214 0.56 -23.79 -8.35
C PRO A 214 -0.39 -24.10 -7.18
N VAL A 215 0.12 -23.98 -5.96
CA VAL A 215 -0.67 -24.20 -4.74
C VAL A 215 -0.93 -22.88 -4.05
N ALA A 216 -2.15 -22.38 -4.18
CA ALA A 216 -2.60 -21.15 -3.54
C ALA A 216 -2.90 -21.32 -2.04
N ASN A 217 -2.86 -20.20 -1.30
CA ASN A 217 -3.20 -20.10 0.11
C ASN A 217 -2.45 -21.09 1.02
N ARG A 218 -1.23 -21.47 0.63
CA ARG A 218 -0.37 -22.33 1.43
C ARG A 218 0.33 -21.49 2.48
N ALA A 219 0.21 -21.87 3.76
CA ALA A 219 0.84 -21.13 4.83
C ALA A 219 2.36 -21.41 4.92
N ILE A 220 3.15 -20.35 5.04
CA ILE A 220 4.58 -20.37 5.39
C ILE A 220 4.73 -19.69 6.75
N LYS A 221 5.22 -20.45 7.72
CA LYS A 221 5.56 -19.98 9.05
C LYS A 221 7.00 -19.51 9.07
N VAL A 222 7.24 -18.32 9.60
CA VAL A 222 8.57 -17.72 9.76
C VAL A 222 8.80 -17.42 11.24
N ASP A 223 9.77 -18.12 11.83
CA ASP A 223 10.23 -17.95 13.20
C ASP A 223 11.58 -17.22 13.19
N ILE A 224 11.63 -15.99 13.72
CA ILE A 224 12.88 -15.23 13.80
C ILE A 224 13.61 -15.59 15.09
N LYS A 225 14.78 -16.22 14.96
CA LYS A 225 15.59 -16.71 16.08
C LYS A 225 16.48 -15.60 16.63
N GLU A 226 17.17 -14.92 15.73
CA GLU A 226 18.08 -13.83 16.01
C GLU A 226 17.88 -12.76 14.94
N VAL A 227 17.81 -11.49 15.36
CA VAL A 227 17.75 -10.38 14.41
C VAL A 227 19.17 -9.95 14.11
N GLY A 228 19.48 -9.81 12.83
CA GLY A 228 20.78 -9.31 12.36
C GLY A 228 21.08 -7.94 12.99
N LYS A 229 22.36 -7.63 13.18
CA LYS A 229 22.76 -6.33 13.73
C LYS A 229 22.40 -5.23 12.72
N VAL A 230 21.38 -4.46 13.03
CA VAL A 230 21.04 -3.24 12.31
C VAL A 230 21.68 -2.07 13.06
N ASP A 231 22.39 -1.19 12.34
CA ASP A 231 23.26 -0.14 12.90
C ASP A 231 22.60 0.88 13.86
N SER A 232 21.29 0.78 14.10
CA SER A 232 20.54 1.75 14.90
C SER A 232 19.46 1.19 15.82
N ALA A 233 19.25 -0.13 15.90
CA ALA A 233 18.17 -0.70 16.72
C ALA A 233 18.53 -2.06 17.35
N ILE A 234 18.28 -2.16 18.66
CA ILE A 234 18.24 -3.46 19.36
C ILE A 234 16.84 -4.02 19.15
N PHE A 235 16.71 -4.98 18.25
CA PHE A 235 15.45 -5.71 18.11
C PHE A 235 15.34 -6.76 19.21
N SER A 236 14.30 -6.64 20.03
CA SER A 236 13.89 -7.75 20.88
C SER A 236 13.40 -8.89 20.00
N ARG A 237 13.78 -10.13 20.36
CA ARG A 237 13.35 -11.35 19.69
C ARG A 237 11.82 -11.32 19.51
N MET A 238 11.36 -11.35 18.26
CA MET A 238 9.92 -11.50 17.99
C MET A 238 9.45 -12.81 18.60
N THR A 239 8.51 -12.72 19.55
CA THR A 239 8.08 -13.86 20.35
C THR A 239 7.06 -14.72 19.62
N ASN A 240 6.42 -14.18 18.58
CA ASN A 240 5.41 -14.86 17.79
C ASN A 240 5.91 -15.13 16.36
N PRO A 241 5.62 -16.32 15.80
CA PRO A 241 5.85 -16.57 14.39
C PRO A 241 5.02 -15.66 13.51
N LEU A 242 5.60 -15.28 12.38
CA LEU A 242 4.90 -14.62 11.30
C LEU A 242 4.37 -15.66 10.32
N TRP A 243 3.19 -15.41 9.77
CA TRP A 243 2.53 -16.29 8.81
C TRP A 243 2.33 -15.55 7.50
N TYR A 244 2.78 -16.16 6.42
CA TYR A 244 2.63 -15.69 5.06
C TYR A 244 1.90 -16.75 4.24
N TYR A 245 1.22 -16.35 3.16
CA TYR A 245 0.42 -17.25 2.35
C TYR A 245 0.78 -17.09 0.88
N THR A 246 0.78 -18.19 0.13
CA THR A 246 0.95 -18.14 -1.32
C THR A 246 -0.28 -17.56 -2.03
N ASP A 247 -0.05 -16.86 -3.13
CA ASP A 247 -1.09 -16.37 -4.03
C ASP A 247 -1.59 -17.44 -5.01
N ASP A 248 -2.47 -17.07 -5.94
CA ASP A 248 -3.03 -17.97 -6.95
C ASP A 248 -2.00 -18.55 -7.92
N ALA A 249 -0.84 -17.91 -8.06
CA ALA A 249 0.31 -18.42 -8.81
C ALA A 249 1.21 -19.34 -7.97
N GLY A 250 0.84 -19.60 -6.71
CA GLY A 250 1.60 -20.42 -5.77
C GLY A 250 2.83 -19.70 -5.23
N GLU A 251 2.92 -18.38 -5.39
CA GLU A 251 4.11 -17.59 -5.04
C GLU A 251 3.91 -16.86 -3.71
N VAL A 252 5.00 -16.69 -2.96
CA VAL A 252 5.03 -15.91 -1.73
C VAL A 252 6.30 -15.08 -1.67
N ASN A 253 6.18 -13.87 -1.14
CA ASN A 253 7.29 -12.94 -0.95
C ASN A 253 7.30 -12.48 0.50
N ILE A 254 8.39 -12.75 1.20
CA ILE A 254 8.53 -12.56 2.65
C ILE A 254 9.59 -11.49 2.90
N PRO A 255 9.25 -10.34 3.47
CA PRO A 255 10.24 -9.34 3.87
C PRO A 255 11.04 -9.86 5.07
N LEU A 256 12.35 -9.91 4.94
CA LEU A 256 13.28 -10.42 5.94
C LEU A 256 14.39 -9.41 6.22
N ILE A 257 14.85 -9.34 7.47
CA ILE A 257 15.95 -8.46 7.85
C ILE A 257 17.27 -9.15 7.50
N LYS A 258 18.11 -8.47 6.71
CA LYS A 258 19.45 -8.91 6.30
C LYS A 258 20.28 -9.35 7.51
N GLY A 259 20.97 -10.49 7.39
CA GLY A 259 21.80 -11.07 8.45
C GLY A 259 21.03 -11.73 9.60
N SER A 260 19.69 -11.75 9.59
CA SER A 260 18.92 -12.41 10.65
C SER A 260 18.96 -13.93 10.52
N GLN A 261 18.98 -14.63 11.66
CA GLN A 261 18.79 -16.08 11.67
C GLN A 261 17.29 -16.38 11.81
N ILE A 262 16.76 -17.09 10.83
CA ILE A 262 15.34 -17.44 10.78
C ILE A 262 15.15 -18.95 10.62
N SER A 263 13.98 -19.42 11.03
CA SER A 263 13.47 -20.74 10.70
C SER A 263 12.20 -20.59 9.87
N ILE A 264 12.13 -21.30 8.76
CA ILE A 264 10.92 -21.36 7.92
C ILE A 264 10.32 -22.76 7.96
N ALA A 265 9.00 -22.84 7.99
CA ALA A 265 8.26 -24.09 7.84
C ALA A 265 7.10 -23.90 6.86
N ILE A 266 6.94 -24.85 5.94
CA ILE A 266 5.85 -24.82 4.95
C ILE A 266 4.77 -25.81 5.36
N GLU A 267 3.53 -25.33 5.44
CA GLU A 267 2.38 -26.13 5.84
C GLU A 267 2.19 -27.38 4.96
N ASN A 268 1.75 -28.48 5.58
CA ASN A 268 1.64 -29.82 4.98
C ASN A 268 2.91 -30.31 4.25
N THR A 269 4.08 -29.81 4.65
CA THR A 269 5.37 -30.39 4.29
C THR A 269 6.12 -30.75 5.56
N ARG A 270 7.17 -31.57 5.42
CA ARG A 270 8.13 -31.80 6.51
C ARG A 270 9.32 -30.84 6.43
N LEU A 271 9.24 -29.84 5.55
CA LEU A 271 10.34 -28.92 5.33
C LEU A 271 10.34 -27.90 6.47
N VAL A 272 11.38 -27.99 7.30
CA VAL A 272 11.79 -26.95 8.24
C VAL A 272 13.24 -26.62 7.91
N ARG A 273 13.54 -25.35 7.68
CA ARG A 273 14.91 -24.90 7.40
C ARG A 273 15.28 -23.78 8.35
N GLU A 274 16.51 -23.80 8.84
CA GLU A 274 17.11 -22.69 9.57
C GLU A 274 18.30 -22.17 8.76
N PHE A 275 18.39 -20.85 8.58
CA PHE A 275 19.47 -20.22 7.84
C PHE A 275 19.62 -18.74 8.22
N THR A 276 20.75 -18.16 7.82
CA THR A 276 21.01 -16.72 7.92
C THR A 276 20.56 -16.03 6.64
N VAL A 277 19.70 -15.03 6.77
CA VAL A 277 19.23 -14.19 5.67
C VAL A 277 20.43 -13.48 5.02
N PRO A 278 20.59 -13.52 3.69
CA PRO A 278 21.72 -12.88 3.01
C PRO A 278 21.85 -11.39 3.36
N GLU A 279 23.10 -10.90 3.46
CA GLU A 279 23.40 -9.50 3.77
C GLU A 279 23.39 -8.59 2.53
N THR A 280 23.37 -9.16 1.32
CA THR A 280 23.42 -8.43 0.05
C THR A 280 22.31 -8.87 -0.90
N GLY A 281 21.95 -7.97 -1.82
CA GLY A 281 20.87 -8.17 -2.79
C GLY A 281 19.49 -7.69 -2.30
N ASP A 282 18.52 -7.79 -3.20
CA ASP A 282 17.12 -7.38 -3.00
C ASP A 282 16.18 -8.57 -2.75
N SER A 283 16.58 -9.77 -3.20
CA SER A 283 15.80 -10.99 -3.03
C SER A 283 16.65 -12.26 -3.08
N PHE A 284 16.16 -13.34 -2.49
CA PHE A 284 16.74 -14.68 -2.59
C PHE A 284 15.66 -15.78 -2.52
N ASP A 285 15.92 -16.96 -3.08
CA ASP A 285 14.98 -18.09 -3.01
C ASP A 285 15.08 -18.76 -1.63
N LEU A 286 13.97 -18.81 -0.89
CA LEU A 286 13.88 -19.45 0.43
C LEU A 286 14.26 -20.95 0.40
N LEU A 287 14.18 -21.58 -0.77
CA LEU A 287 14.48 -22.99 -0.97
C LEU A 287 15.87 -23.23 -1.58
N ASP A 288 16.67 -22.18 -1.80
CA ASP A 288 18.04 -22.32 -2.29
C ASP A 288 18.86 -23.20 -1.33
N PRO A 289 19.41 -24.34 -1.79
CA PRO A 289 20.18 -25.24 -0.94
C PRO A 289 21.46 -24.60 -0.39
N SER A 290 21.99 -23.56 -1.02
CA SER A 290 23.22 -22.88 -0.58
C SER A 290 23.05 -22.08 0.71
N LEU A 291 21.82 -21.76 1.11
CA LEU A 291 21.53 -20.98 2.31
C LEU A 291 21.71 -21.78 3.60
N VAL A 292 21.61 -23.11 3.52
CA VAL A 292 21.72 -23.98 4.68
C VAL A 292 23.20 -24.31 4.91
N GLN A 293 23.77 -23.80 6.00
CA GLN A 293 25.04 -24.33 6.50
C GLN A 293 24.76 -25.70 7.13
N ASP A 294 24.84 -26.74 6.31
CA ASP A 294 24.54 -28.09 6.72
C ASP A 294 25.46 -28.55 7.89
N LYS A 295 24.87 -28.71 9.08
CA LYS A 295 25.46 -29.51 10.17
C LYS A 295 24.70 -30.81 10.41
N PHE A 296 23.57 -31.03 9.75
CA PHE A 296 22.77 -32.25 9.84
C PHE A 296 22.02 -32.49 8.52
N GLY A 297 22.62 -33.34 7.68
CA GLY A 297 22.23 -33.61 6.30
C GLY A 297 20.74 -33.84 6.11
N VAL A 298 20.11 -32.93 5.38
CA VAL A 298 18.86 -33.24 4.68
C VAL A 298 19.24 -34.20 3.55
N SER A 299 19.06 -35.49 3.81
CA SER A 299 19.20 -36.53 2.79
C SER A 299 18.07 -36.35 1.77
N TYR A 300 18.40 -35.85 0.58
CA TYR A 300 17.54 -35.99 -0.57
C TYR A 300 17.40 -37.49 -0.84
N TYR A 301 16.18 -38.01 -0.85
CA TYR A 301 15.96 -39.31 -1.50
C TYR A 301 16.34 -39.13 -2.95
N HIS A 302 17.48 -39.71 -3.32
CA HIS A 302 17.84 -39.91 -4.71
C HIS A 302 16.77 -40.84 -5.27
N ILE A 303 15.79 -40.30 -6.00
CA ILE A 303 14.95 -41.14 -6.85
C ILE A 303 15.90 -41.65 -7.91
N VAL A 304 16.34 -42.90 -7.75
CA VAL A 304 17.09 -43.60 -8.77
C VAL A 304 16.07 -43.90 -9.86
N ASP A 305 16.30 -43.35 -11.05
CA ASP A 305 15.48 -43.51 -12.24
C ASP A 305 15.64 -44.93 -12.85
N SER A 306 15.61 -45.98 -12.01
CA SER A 306 15.82 -47.37 -12.40
C SER A 306 14.57 -48.26 -12.38
N GLU A 307 13.38 -47.73 -12.12
CA GLU A 307 12.12 -48.50 -12.26
C GLU A 307 11.31 -48.12 -13.50
N ARG A 308 11.98 -47.67 -14.57
CA ARG A 308 11.37 -47.52 -15.89
C ARG A 308 11.96 -48.48 -16.91
N THR A 309 12.04 -49.77 -16.57
CA THR A 309 12.11 -50.85 -17.55
C THR A 309 11.38 -52.09 -17.06
N GLY A 310 10.26 -52.42 -17.71
CA GLY A 310 9.78 -53.80 -17.80
C GLY A 310 8.28 -53.97 -17.58
N PHE A 311 7.55 -53.98 -18.71
CA PHE A 311 6.34 -54.79 -19.01
C PHE A 311 5.21 -54.90 -17.98
#